data_AF-X0XQ74-F1
#
_entry.id   AF-X0XQ74-F1
#
_cell.length_a   1.000
_cell.length_b   1.000
_cell.length_c   1.000
_cell.angle_alpha   90.00
_cell.angle_beta   90.00
_cell.angle_gamma   90.00
#
_symmetry.space_group_name_H-M   'P 1'
#
loop_
_entity.id
_entity.type
_entity.pdbx_description
1 polymer ?
#
loop_
_entity_poly.entity_id
_entity_poly.type
_entity_poly.pdbx_seq_one_letter_code
_entity_poly.pdbx_strand_id
1 'polypeptide(L)' 'MAKVKAKVYNLFEGTIVDFKNWVKKTDVVLVPIGACEQHGPHCPMGCDGIEAEVTT' A
#
# COMPACT_ATOMS: atom_id res chain seq x y z
N MET A 1 -1.86 22.27 -21.28
CA MET A 1 -1.79 20.79 -21.29
C MET A 1 -2.18 20.30 -19.91
N ALA A 2 -3.24 19.50 -19.78
CA ALA A 2 -3.67 18.98 -18.48
C ALA A 2 -2.70 17.88 -18.00
N LYS A 3 -2.21 17.96 -16.76
CA LYS A 3 -1.36 16.92 -16.17
C LYS A 3 -2.17 15.64 -16.01
N VAL A 4 -1.70 14.54 -16.60
CA VAL A 4 -2.25 13.20 -16.33
C VAL A 4 -1.90 12.85 -14.89
N LYS A 5 -2.93 12.66 -14.04
CA LYS A 5 -2.75 12.23 -12.66
C LYS A 5 -2.18 10.81 -12.66
N ALA A 6 -1.06 10.59 -11.97
CA ALA A 6 -0.51 9.25 -11.78
C ALA A 6 -1.56 8.34 -11.11
N LYS A 7 -1.62 7.08 -11.53
CA LYS A 7 -2.56 6.12 -10.98
C LYS A 7 -2.03 5.62 -9.65
N VAL A 8 -2.64 6.10 -8.57
CA VAL A 8 -2.39 5.67 -7.19
C VAL A 8 -3.16 4.36 -6.95
N TYR A 9 -2.52 3.36 -6.37
CA TYR A 9 -3.16 2.08 -6.01
C TYR A 9 -3.30 1.89 -4.49
N ASN A 10 -2.52 2.63 -3.71
CA ASN A 10 -2.62 2.61 -2.26
C ASN A 10 -3.94 3.28 -1.83
N LEU A 11 -4.77 2.55 -1.09
CA LEU A 11 -6.06 3.06 -0.59
C LEU A 11 -5.88 4.26 0.35
N PHE A 12 -4.76 4.34 1.10
CA PHE A 12 -4.49 5.44 2.02
C PHE A 12 -4.21 6.77 1.30
N GLU A 13 -3.74 6.72 0.06
CA GLU A 13 -3.44 7.90 -0.76
C GLU A 13 -4.61 8.26 -1.70
N GLY A 14 -5.62 7.40 -1.80
CA GLY A 14 -6.79 7.56 -2.66
C GLY A 14 -7.96 8.31 -1.97
N THR A 15 -8.89 8.80 -2.79
CA THR A 15 -10.18 9.31 -2.28
C THR A 15 -11.24 8.21 -2.31
N ILE A 16 -12.33 8.42 -1.58
CA ILE A 16 -13.50 7.53 -1.64
C ILE A 16 -14.09 7.41 -3.05
N VAL A 17 -13.94 8.44 -3.89
CA VAL A 17 -14.40 8.42 -5.30
C VAL A 17 -13.53 7.48 -6.13
N ASP A 18 -12.22 7.46 -5.88
CA ASP A 18 -11.29 6.53 -6.53
C ASP A 18 -11.64 5.09 -6.15
N PHE A 19 -11.82 4.80 -4.86
CA PHE A 19 -12.23 3.48 -4.37
C PHE A 19 -13.53 2.98 -5.00
N LYS A 20 -14.58 3.82 -5.06
CA LYS A 20 -15.86 3.50 -5.73
C LYS A 20 -15.71 3.14 -7.21
N ASN A 21 -14.68 3.65 -7.87
CA ASN A 21 -14.38 3.32 -9.26
C ASN A 21 -13.53 2.05 -9.39
N TRP A 22 -12.71 1.73 -8.38
CA TRP A 22 -11.90 0.50 -8.36
C TRP A 22 -12.76 -0.74 -8.11
N VAL A 23 -13.72 -0.68 -7.18
CA VAL A 23 -14.62 -1.81 -6.86
C VAL A 23 -15.50 -2.27 -8.04
N LYS A 24 -15.64 -1.43 -9.08
CA LYS A 24 -16.33 -1.79 -10.34
C LYS A 24 -15.46 -2.66 -11.25
N LYS A 25 -14.14 -2.68 -11.03
CA LYS A 25 -13.15 -3.38 -11.86
C LYS A 25 -12.60 -4.63 -11.18
N THR A 26 -12.51 -4.60 -9.85
CA THR A 26 -11.98 -5.69 -9.03
C THR A 26 -12.61 -5.64 -7.65
N ASP A 27 -12.85 -6.80 -7.06
CA ASP A 27 -13.25 -7.01 -5.67
C ASP A 27 -12.07 -7.49 -4.79
N VAL A 28 -10.89 -7.64 -5.38
CA VAL A 28 -9.65 -8.02 -4.68
C VAL A 28 -8.98 -6.79 -4.07
N VAL A 29 -8.61 -6.91 -2.80
CA VAL A 29 -7.73 -5.96 -2.09
C VAL A 29 -6.53 -6.72 -1.54
N LEU A 30 -5.37 -6.06 -1.55
CA LEU A 30 -4.18 -6.56 -0.88
C LEU A 30 -4.02 -5.81 0.44
N VAL A 31 -3.74 -6.56 1.51
CA VAL A 31 -3.52 -6.01 2.85
C VAL A 31 -2.10 -6.41 3.27
N PRO A 32 -1.13 -5.48 3.25
CA PRO A 32 0.21 -5.79 3.70
C PRO A 32 0.20 -6.03 5.21
N ILE A 33 0.73 -7.17 5.64
CA ILE A 33 0.86 -7.55 7.04
C ILE A 33 2.30 -7.96 7.27
N GLY A 34 2.93 -7.35 8.28
CA GLY A 34 4.24 -7.73 8.79
C GLY A 34 4.24 -7.80 10.31
N ALA A 35 5.42 -7.95 10.90
CA ALA A 35 5.63 -7.92 12.34
C ALA A 35 6.40 -6.67 12.80
N CYS A 36 6.39 -6.44 14.12
CA CYS A 36 7.29 -5.52 14.81
C CYS A 36 8.18 -6.35 15.74
N GLU A 37 9.35 -6.75 15.26
CA GLU A 37 10.21 -7.71 15.93
C GLU A 37 11.70 -7.34 15.85
N GLN A 38 12.55 -8.02 16.62
CA GLN A 38 13.97 -7.71 16.66
C GLN A 38 14.70 -8.25 15.42
N HIS A 39 15.24 -7.37 14.57
CA HIS A 39 16.10 -7.73 13.43
C HIS A 39 17.60 -7.49 13.67
N GLY A 40 18.04 -7.56 14.94
CA GLY A 40 19.43 -7.27 15.33
C GLY A 40 19.77 -5.77 15.32
N PRO A 41 21.02 -5.40 15.62
CA PRO A 41 21.39 -3.99 15.87
C PRO A 41 21.47 -3.11 14.60
N HIS A 42 21.36 -3.72 13.42
CA HIS A 42 21.56 -3.04 12.14
C HIS A 42 20.26 -2.78 11.36
N CYS A 43 19.15 -3.42 11.75
CA CYS A 43 17.86 -3.31 11.07
C CYS A 43 16.77 -2.76 12.00
N PRO A 44 15.80 -2.01 11.45
CA PRO A 44 14.66 -1.52 12.21
C PRO A 44 13.72 -2.67 12.61
N MET A 45 12.97 -2.48 13.69
CA MET A 45 12.04 -3.53 14.16
C MET A 45 10.82 -3.73 13.26
N GLY A 46 10.46 -2.73 12.44
CA GLY A 46 9.34 -2.82 11.49
C GLY A 46 9.76 -3.32 10.11
N CYS A 47 10.86 -4.07 9.98
CA CYS A 47 11.40 -4.48 8.68
C CYS A 47 10.35 -5.24 7.85
N ASP A 48 9.66 -6.20 8.45
CA ASP A 48 8.61 -6.98 7.82
C ASP A 48 7.45 -6.11 7.31
N GLY A 49 7.06 -5.09 8.07
CA GLY A 49 6.01 -4.15 7.67
C GLY A 49 6.41 -3.33 6.45
N ILE A 50 7.67 -2.87 6.41
CA ILE A 50 8.23 -2.12 5.28
C ILE A 50 8.29 -3.01 4.04
N GLU A 51 8.78 -4.24 4.17
CA GLU A 51 8.88 -5.18 3.05
C GLU A 51 7.49 -5.55 2.50
N ALA A 52 6.53 -5.83 3.39
CA ALA A 52 5.17 -6.12 3.01
C ALA A 52 4.53 -4.94 2.25
N GLU A 53 4.73 -3.70 2.70
CA GLU A 53 4.18 -2.50 2.05
C GLU A 53 4.78 -2.26 0.65
N VAL A 54 6.06 -2.54 0.44
CA VAL A 54 6.73 -2.32 -0.85
C VAL A 54 6.39 -3.39 -1.89
N THR A 55 6.15 -4.62 -1.45
CA THR A 55 5.91 -5.77 -2.36
C THR A 55 4.44 -5.91 -2.77
N THR A 56 3.54 -5.31 -1.99
CA THR A 56 2.09 -5.39 -2.16
C THR A 56 1.57 -4.33 -3.13
#